data_AF-A0A8T5E3T5-F1
#
_entry.id   AF-A0A8T5E3T5-F1
#
_cell.length_a   1.000
_cell.length_b   1.000
_cell.length_c   1.000
_cell.angle_alpha   90.00
_cell.angle_beta   90.00
_cell.angle_gamma   90.00
#
_symmetry.space_group_name_H-M   'P 1'
#
loop_
_entity.id
_entity.type
_entity.pdbx_description
1 polymer ?
#
loop_
_entity_poly.entity_id
_entity_poly.type
_entity_poly.pdbx_seq_one_letter_code
_entity_poly.pdbx_strand_id
1 'polypeptide(L)'
;MPSCRICKQNYPQSQFVSGNGPRYLTCVRCAVEQGMVDSEEVPQLYSDELVNARMGLFSRRYAPWILVILGWTLFFSFGSNIGVWSNIFLVVIILWTLITPVIHFLGTARFKAKLIRLTP
;
A
#
# COMPACT_ATOMS: atom_id res chain seq x y z
N MET A 1 3.95 -0.09 -25.43
CA MET A 1 4.45 0.68 -24.26
C MET A 1 5.90 1.03 -24.53
N PRO A 2 6.34 2.28 -24.35
CA PRO A 2 7.75 2.64 -24.47
C PRO A 2 8.61 1.96 -23.37
N SER A 3 9.85 1.64 -23.71
CA SER A 3 10.85 1.11 -22.77
C SER A 3 11.86 2.18 -22.38
N CYS A 4 12.24 2.21 -21.11
CA CYS A 4 13.27 3.13 -20.63
C CYS A 4 14.65 2.74 -21.19
N ARG A 5 15.41 3.70 -21.72
CA ARG A 5 16.76 3.43 -22.26
C ARG A 5 17.79 2.99 -21.22
N ILE A 6 17.62 3.37 -19.94
CA ILE A 6 18.54 3.09 -18.83
C ILE A 6 18.16 1.78 -18.12
N CYS A 7 17.00 1.73 -17.47
CA CYS A 7 16.59 0.55 -16.69
C CYS A 7 15.96 -0.57 -17.54
N LYS A 8 15.73 -0.33 -18.84
CA LYS A 8 15.15 -1.30 -19.81
C LYS A 8 13.75 -1.84 -19.44
N GLN A 9 13.07 -1.24 -18.46
CA GLN A 9 11.70 -1.60 -18.08
C GLN A 9 10.66 -0.83 -18.90
N ASN A 10 9.46 -1.40 -19.01
CA ASN A 10 8.32 -0.80 -19.70
C ASN A 10 7.45 -0.03 -18.72
N TYR A 11 7.11 1.21 -19.07
CA TYR A 11 6.21 2.06 -18.27
C TYR A 11 5.15 2.72 -19.17
N PRO A 12 4.03 3.21 -18.62
CA PRO A 12 3.13 4.09 -19.36
C PRO A 12 3.86 5.37 -19.80
N GLN A 13 3.41 5.99 -20.91
CA GLN A 13 4.01 7.22 -21.44
C GLN A 13 4.06 8.37 -20.41
N SER A 14 3.10 8.41 -19.48
CA SER A 14 3.04 9.35 -18.36
C SER A 14 4.09 9.11 -17.25
N GLN A 15 5.10 8.28 -17.50
CA GLN A 15 6.23 8.04 -16.61
C GLN A 15 7.56 8.31 -17.33
N PHE A 16 7.50 8.98 -18.48
CA PHE A 16 8.65 9.43 -19.24
C PHE A 16 8.78 10.94 -19.14
N VAL A 17 10.04 11.40 -19.15
CA VAL A 17 10.34 12.83 -19.16
C VAL A 17 10.19 13.36 -20.57
N SER A 18 9.56 14.52 -20.73
CA SER A 18 9.55 15.25 -22.00
C SER A 18 10.92 15.87 -22.27
N GLY A 19 11.49 15.62 -23.44
CA GLY A 19 12.72 16.27 -23.88
C GLY A 19 13.48 15.49 -24.96
N ASN A 20 14.45 16.16 -25.57
CA ASN A 20 15.33 15.60 -26.58
C ASN A 20 16.72 15.29 -25.99
N GLY A 21 17.48 14.43 -26.67
CA GLY A 21 18.84 14.07 -26.28
C GLY A 21 18.89 13.10 -25.09
N PRO A 22 19.58 13.41 -23.97
CA PRO A 22 19.72 12.49 -22.83
C PRO A 22 18.38 12.16 -22.15
N ARG A 23 17.39 13.05 -22.24
CA ARG A 23 16.05 12.87 -21.68
C ARG A 23 15.12 11.97 -22.53
N TYR A 24 15.47 11.71 -23.79
CA TYR A 24 14.63 10.93 -24.71
C TYR A 24 14.52 9.46 -24.28
N LEU A 25 13.27 8.95 -24.19
CA LEU A 25 12.93 7.60 -23.73
C LEU A 25 13.53 7.25 -22.36
N THR A 26 13.68 8.24 -21.49
CA THR A 26 14.15 8.03 -20.11
C THR A 26 12.96 8.12 -19.16
N CYS A 27 12.78 7.11 -18.30
CA CYS A 27 11.77 7.16 -17.26
C CYS A 27 12.14 8.22 -16.21
N VAL A 28 11.13 8.74 -15.55
CA VAL A 28 11.24 9.83 -14.58
C VAL A 28 12.24 9.53 -13.46
N ARG A 29 12.22 8.30 -12.94
CA ARG A 29 13.18 7.87 -11.90
C ARG A 29 14.62 7.91 -12.38
N CYS A 30 14.92 7.30 -13.52
CA CYS A 30 16.28 7.29 -14.06
C CYS A 30 16.76 8.69 -14.46
N ALA A 31 15.85 9.57 -14.89
CA ALA A 31 16.19 10.97 -15.19
C ALA A 31 16.62 11.73 -13.93
N VAL A 32 15.92 11.54 -12.81
CA VAL A 32 16.27 12.17 -11.52
C VAL A 32 17.54 11.56 -10.93
N GLU A 33 17.67 10.23 -10.93
CA GLU A 33 18.87 9.53 -10.43
C GLU A 33 20.15 9.93 -11.19
N GLN A 34 20.05 10.23 -12.49
CA GLN A 34 21.18 10.68 -13.31
C GLN A 34 21.35 12.20 -13.35
N GLY A 35 20.56 12.96 -12.57
CA GLY A 35 20.64 14.42 -12.52
C GLY A 35 20.23 15.12 -13.82
N MET A 36 19.45 14.45 -14.67
CA MET A 36 18.96 15.04 -15.92
C MET A 36 17.83 16.04 -15.70
N VAL A 37 17.08 15.87 -14.60
CA VAL A 37 15.89 16.65 -14.23
C VAL A 37 15.83 16.66 -12.70
N ASP A 38 15.38 17.76 -12.11
CA ASP A 38 15.17 17.82 -10.67
C ASP A 38 13.89 17.07 -10.26
N SER A 39 13.87 16.54 -9.04
CA SER A 39 12.70 15.88 -8.45
C SER A 39 11.48 16.81 -8.35
N GLU A 40 11.71 18.12 -8.18
CA GLU A 40 10.67 19.15 -8.12
C GLU A 40 10.03 19.43 -9.49
N GLU A 41 10.78 19.25 -10.58
CA GLU A 41 10.31 19.46 -11.95
C GLU A 41 9.41 18.31 -12.45
N VAL A 42 9.33 17.20 -11.71
CA VAL A 42 8.64 15.99 -12.16
C VAL A 42 7.62 15.47 -11.15
N PRO A 43 6.38 16.00 -11.15
CA PRO A 43 5.34 15.61 -10.19
C PRO A 43 4.85 14.16 -10.36
N GLN A 44 5.14 13.55 -11.52
CA GLN A 44 4.86 12.15 -11.82
C GLN A 44 5.89 11.17 -11.21
N LEU A 45 6.94 11.68 -10.54
CA LEU A 45 7.91 10.85 -9.81
C LEU A 45 7.23 10.20 -8.61
N TYR A 46 7.11 8.88 -8.67
CA TYR A 46 6.76 8.07 -7.52
C TYR A 46 7.93 8.06 -6.53
N SER A 47 7.94 9.00 -5.59
CA SER A 47 8.91 9.01 -4.50
C SER A 47 8.69 7.83 -3.56
N ASP A 48 9.76 7.34 -2.94
CA ASP A 48 9.67 6.27 -1.93
C ASP A 48 8.79 6.68 -0.75
N GLU A 49 8.70 7.99 -0.46
CA GLU A 49 7.81 8.55 0.53
C GLU A 49 6.33 8.34 0.19
N LEU A 50 5.93 8.59 -1.06
CA LEU A 50 4.55 8.37 -1.52
C LEU A 50 4.20 6.89 -1.50
N VAL A 51 5.15 6.02 -1.89
CA VAL A 51 4.97 4.57 -1.82
C VAL A 51 4.77 4.13 -0.37
N ASN A 52 5.65 4.54 0.55
CA ASN A 52 5.53 4.24 1.97
C ASN A 52 4.25 4.81 2.59
N ALA A 53 3.84 6.01 2.21
CA ALA A 53 2.61 6.63 2.69
C ALA A 53 1.36 5.86 2.23
N ARG A 54 1.33 5.41 0.97
CA ARG A 54 0.25 4.54 0.46
C ARG A 54 0.25 3.19 1.18
N MET A 55 1.40 2.53 1.26
CA MET A 55 1.52 1.23 1.92
C MET A 55 1.12 1.32 3.40
N GLY A 56 1.52 2.38 4.10
CA GLY A 56 1.11 2.67 5.48
C GLY A 56 -0.39 2.93 5.63
N LEU A 57 -1.02 3.55 4.63
CA LEU A 57 -2.48 3.77 4.62
C LEU A 57 -3.23 2.44 4.45
N PHE A 58 -2.79 1.58 3.53
CA PHE A 58 -3.38 0.27 3.30
C PHE A 58 -3.14 -0.69 4.48
N SER A 59 -1.93 -0.73 5.04
CA SER A 59 -1.61 -1.60 6.17
C SER A 59 -2.50 -1.33 7.37
N ARG A 60 -2.68 -0.05 7.75
CA ARG A 60 -3.57 0.35 8.86
C ARG A 60 -5.04 -0.01 8.60
N ARG A 61 -5.46 0.02 7.33
CA ARG A 61 -6.85 -0.28 6.94
C ARG A 61 -7.17 -1.77 7.04
N TYR A 62 -6.23 -2.62 6.65
CA TYR A 62 -6.41 -4.08 6.59
C TYR A 62 -5.83 -4.82 7.79
N ALA A 63 -5.04 -4.17 8.65
CA ALA A 63 -4.49 -4.78 9.87
C ALA A 63 -5.56 -5.46 10.76
N PRO A 64 -6.74 -4.85 11.03
CA PRO A 64 -7.78 -5.53 11.81
C PRO A 64 -8.27 -6.83 11.18
N TRP A 65 -8.41 -6.87 9.85
CA TRP A 65 -8.79 -8.08 9.12
C TRP A 65 -7.73 -9.18 9.23
N ILE A 66 -6.46 -8.80 9.09
CA ILE A 66 -5.33 -9.73 9.26
C ILE A 66 -5.32 -10.30 10.68
N LEU A 67 -5.55 -9.46 11.70
CA LEU A 67 -5.64 -9.90 13.10
C LEU A 67 -6.79 -10.88 13.33
N VAL A 68 -7.96 -10.66 12.73
CA VAL A 68 -9.10 -11.59 12.82
C VAL A 68 -8.75 -12.93 12.17
N ILE A 69 -8.21 -12.90 10.94
CA ILE A 69 -7.81 -14.13 10.23
C ILE A 69 -6.77 -14.90 11.04
N LEU A 70 -5.74 -14.21 11.52
CA LEU A 70 -4.66 -14.81 12.31
C LEU A 70 -5.17 -15.33 13.68
N GLY A 71 -6.12 -14.63 14.29
CA GLY A 71 -6.80 -15.11 15.49
C GLY A 71 -7.49 -16.45 15.23
N TRP A 72 -8.31 -16.53 14.16
CA TRP A 72 -9.01 -17.76 13.80
C TRP A 72 -8.04 -18.89 13.46
N THR A 73 -6.97 -18.62 12.71
CA THR A 73 -5.97 -19.67 12.39
C THR A 73 -5.28 -20.20 13.65
N LEU A 74 -4.94 -19.32 14.60
CA LEU A 74 -4.38 -19.71 15.89
C LEU A 74 -5.37 -20.53 16.72
N PHE A 75 -6.65 -20.14 16.74
CA PHE A 75 -7.69 -20.87 17.47
C PHE A 75 -7.84 -22.30 16.94
N PHE A 76 -7.93 -22.48 15.63
CA PHE A 76 -8.05 -23.82 15.03
C PHE A 76 -6.77 -24.66 15.17
N SER A 77 -5.60 -24.03 15.22
CA SER A 77 -4.32 -24.75 15.32
C SER A 77 -4.00 -25.21 16.75
N PHE A 78 -4.22 -24.35 17.74
CA PHE A 78 -3.76 -24.57 19.13
C PHE A 78 -4.83 -24.30 20.20
N GLY A 79 -5.89 -23.57 19.86
CA GLY A 79 -6.82 -23.00 20.84
C GLY A 79 -7.75 -24.01 21.51
N SER A 80 -8.08 -25.13 20.86
CA SER A 80 -9.14 -26.03 21.33
C SER A 80 -8.81 -26.83 22.60
N ASN A 81 -7.54 -26.98 22.97
CA ASN A 81 -7.10 -27.89 24.05
C ASN A 81 -6.73 -27.22 25.39
N ILE A 82 -6.93 -25.90 25.55
CA ILE A 82 -6.41 -25.13 26.72
C ILE A 82 -7.46 -24.89 27.81
N GLY A 83 -8.51 -25.72 27.91
CA GLY A 83 -9.55 -25.59 28.94
C GLY A 83 -10.30 -24.25 28.87
N VAL A 84 -10.43 -23.53 30.00
CA VAL A 84 -11.21 -22.27 30.10
C VAL A 84 -10.67 -21.16 29.19
N TRP A 85 -9.35 -21.15 28.93
CA TRP A 85 -8.72 -20.15 28.06
C TRP A 85 -9.19 -20.23 26.61
N SER A 86 -9.54 -21.43 26.14
CA SER A 86 -10.11 -21.65 24.80
C SER A 86 -11.42 -20.87 24.62
N ASN A 87 -12.31 -20.94 25.62
CA ASN A 87 -13.61 -20.28 25.57
C ASN A 87 -13.49 -18.75 25.60
N ILE A 88 -12.61 -18.21 26.46
CA ILE A 88 -12.37 -16.76 26.52
C ILE A 88 -11.81 -16.26 25.19
N PHE A 89 -10.81 -16.96 24.64
CA PHE A 89 -10.20 -16.58 23.37
C PHE A 89 -11.21 -16.63 22.21
N LEU A 90 -12.06 -17.66 22.17
CA LEU A 90 -13.16 -17.78 21.21
C LEU A 90 -14.12 -16.59 21.29
N VAL A 91 -14.56 -16.21 22.50
CA VAL A 91 -15.48 -15.06 22.68
C VAL A 91 -14.82 -13.77 22.17
N VAL A 92 -13.55 -13.53 22.51
CA VAL A 92 -12.80 -12.35 22.06
C VAL A 92 -12.69 -12.31 20.53
N ILE A 93 -12.38 -13.44 19.90
CA ILE A 93 -12.30 -13.54 18.43
C ILE A 93 -13.64 -13.26 17.75
N ILE A 94 -14.74 -13.77 18.31
CA ILE A 94 -16.09 -13.51 17.79
C ILE A 94 -16.40 -12.02 17.88
N LEU A 95 -16.13 -11.38 19.01
CA LEU A 95 -16.31 -9.94 19.18
C LEU A 95 -15.48 -9.14 18.17
N TRP A 96 -14.20 -9.47 17.99
CA TRP A 96 -13.35 -8.83 16.98
C TRP A 96 -13.83 -9.06 15.55
N THR A 97 -14.39 -10.23 15.26
CA THR A 97 -14.98 -10.55 13.94
C THR A 97 -16.20 -9.68 13.66
N LEU A 98 -17.00 -9.34 14.67
CA LEU A 98 -18.15 -8.44 14.55
C LEU A 98 -17.76 -6.96 14.51
N ILE A 99 -16.76 -6.54 15.29
CA ILE A 99 -16.34 -5.14 15.38
C ILE A 99 -15.56 -4.69 14.12
N THR A 100 -14.70 -5.56 13.59
CA THR A 100 -13.87 -5.28 12.40
C THR A 100 -14.64 -4.71 11.21
N PRO A 101 -15.74 -5.33 10.73
CA PRO A 101 -16.50 -4.79 9.60
C PRO A 101 -17.13 -3.43 9.93
N VAL A 102 -17.62 -3.21 11.16
CA VAL A 102 -18.20 -1.93 11.58
C VAL A 102 -17.17 -0.79 11.47
N ILE A 103 -15.98 -0.99 12.04
CA ILE A 103 -14.88 0.00 11.95
C ILE A 103 -14.43 0.17 10.50
N HIS A 104 -14.41 -0.91 9.72
CA HIS A 104 -14.09 -0.86 8.30
C HIS A 104 -15.10 0.04 7.58
N PHE A 105 -16.40 -0.18 7.69
CA PHE A 105 -17.37 0.66 6.99
C PHE A 105 -17.30 2.14 7.41
N LEU A 106 -17.24 2.43 8.72
CA LEU A 106 -17.16 3.80 9.25
C LEU A 106 -15.90 4.55 8.78
N GLY A 107 -14.77 3.85 8.60
CA GLY A 107 -13.51 4.45 8.15
C GLY A 107 -13.40 4.71 6.65
N THR A 108 -14.37 4.31 5.83
CA THR A 108 -14.25 4.27 4.36
C THR A 108 -14.09 5.66 3.74
N ALA A 109 -14.88 6.64 4.19
CA ALA A 109 -14.80 8.02 3.69
C ALA A 109 -13.43 8.66 3.98
N ARG A 110 -12.94 8.49 5.21
CA ARG A 110 -11.61 8.97 5.63
C ARG A 110 -10.49 8.31 4.84
N PHE A 111 -10.60 7.01 4.55
CA PHE A 111 -9.62 6.28 3.74
C PHE A 111 -9.58 6.81 2.31
N LYS A 112 -10.73 6.94 1.64
CA LYS A 112 -10.81 7.48 0.27
C LYS A 112 -10.23 8.89 0.18
N ALA A 113 -10.57 9.76 1.13
CA ALA A 113 -10.04 11.13 1.17
C ALA A 113 -8.51 11.17 1.31
N LYS A 114 -7.92 10.29 2.13
CA LYS A 114 -6.46 10.16 2.26
C LYS A 114 -5.82 9.55 1.02
N LEU A 115 -6.47 8.58 0.38
CA LEU A 115 -5.96 7.94 -0.81
C LEU A 115 -5.86 8.93 -1.97
N ILE A 116 -6.90 9.73 -2.21
CA ILE A 116 -6.93 10.76 -3.26
C ILE A 116 -5.76 11.75 -3.09
N ARG A 117 -5.46 12.17 -1.85
CA ARG A 117 -4.32 13.05 -1.56
C ARG A 117 -2.95 12.42 -1.88
N LEU A 118 -2.84 11.09 -1.85
CA LEU A 118 -1.61 10.35 -2.12
C LEU A 118 -1.51 9.88 -3.58
N THR A 119 -2.57 10.05 -4.38
CA THR A 119 -2.65 9.73 -5.81
C THR A 119 -2.91 11.02 -6.60
N PRO A 120 -1.88 11.84 -6.83
CA PRO A 120 -1.99 12.99 -7.74
C PRO A 120 -2.31 12.54 -9.17
#